data_AF-A0A969JTQ0-F1
#
_entry.id   AF-A0A969JTQ0-F1
#
_cell.length_a   1.000
_cell.length_b   1.000
_cell.length_c   1.000
_cell.angle_alpha   90.00
_cell.angle_beta   90.00
_cell.angle_gamma   90.00
#
_symmetry.space_group_name_H-M   'P 1'
#
loop_
_entity.id
_entity.type
_entity.pdbx_description
1 polymer ?
#
loop_
_entity_poly.entity_id
_entity_poly.type
_entity_poly.pdbx_seq_one_letter_code
_entity_poly.pdbx_strand_id
1 'polypeptide(L)'
;MPGKPAARVTDNVVHPLPPVLGPGPGSLNVIIGFMPAWRGVNPAAAAALQTAKAASDVRIKAAEAATLAAAGTPGAPAAKVAEETLKGAEAAAMGGMITSMAAGADIHICATPLPIPPHGPGVVIDGSMTVIINNLPACRMGDTILEAIGPPNKIAKGQMNVLIG
;
A
#
# COMPACT_ATOMS: atom_id res chain seq x y z
N MET A 1 14.09 21.36 2.83
CA MET A 1 14.76 20.33 2.01
C MET A 1 14.37 20.55 0.56
N PRO A 2 15.21 20.22 -0.43
CA PRO A 2 14.76 20.23 -1.82
C PRO A 2 13.55 19.29 -1.97
N GLY A 3 12.55 19.70 -2.74
CA GLY A 3 11.36 18.90 -3.00
C GLY A 3 11.72 17.59 -3.72
N LYS A 4 10.82 16.61 -3.67
CA LYS A 4 10.95 15.32 -4.36
C LYS A 4 10.07 15.31 -5.63
N PRO A 5 10.45 14.55 -6.67
CA PRO A 5 9.63 14.39 -7.87
C PRO A 5 8.19 14.00 -7.54
N ALA A 6 7.21 14.75 -8.06
CA ALA A 6 5.79 14.53 -7.80
C ALA A 6 5.30 13.20 -8.41
N ALA A 7 4.56 12.42 -7.64
CA ALA A 7 4.00 11.15 -8.08
C ALA A 7 2.65 11.32 -8.80
N ARG A 8 2.38 10.45 -9.76
CA ARG A 8 1.23 10.51 -10.65
C ARG A 8 0.72 9.11 -10.98
N VAL A 9 -0.48 9.04 -11.54
CA VAL A 9 -1.00 7.80 -12.11
C VAL A 9 0.03 7.22 -13.09
N THR A 10 0.22 5.90 -13.05
CA THR A 10 1.19 5.11 -13.82
C THR A 10 2.69 5.29 -13.48
N ASP A 11 3.06 6.19 -12.55
CA ASP A 11 4.46 6.24 -12.11
C ASP A 11 4.84 4.92 -11.42
N ASN A 12 6.09 4.48 -11.59
CA ASN A 12 6.52 3.16 -11.14
C ASN A 12 6.47 3.01 -9.62
N VAL A 13 6.14 1.81 -9.18
CA VAL A 13 6.28 1.37 -7.78
C VAL A 13 7.30 0.23 -7.68
N VAL A 14 7.78 -0.07 -6.48
CA VAL A 14 8.80 -1.11 -6.26
C VAL A 14 8.20 -2.51 -6.41
N HIS A 15 6.96 -2.72 -5.98
CA HIS A 15 6.31 -4.03 -6.15
C HIS A 15 6.01 -4.31 -7.63
N PRO A 16 6.17 -5.56 -8.09
CA PRO A 16 6.21 -5.85 -9.52
C PRO A 16 4.85 -5.99 -10.19
N LEU A 17 3.76 -6.14 -9.44
CA LEU A 17 2.45 -6.52 -9.99
C LEU A 17 1.33 -5.63 -9.42
N PRO A 18 0.80 -4.66 -10.19
CA PRO A 18 1.43 -4.06 -11.37
C PRO A 18 2.62 -3.17 -10.93
N PRO A 19 3.63 -2.95 -11.80
CA PRO A 19 4.83 -2.17 -11.45
C PRO A 19 4.61 -0.66 -11.50
N VAL A 20 3.35 -0.22 -11.39
CA VAL A 20 2.91 1.17 -11.56
C VAL A 20 1.74 1.53 -10.65
N LEU A 21 1.63 2.81 -10.29
CA LEU A 21 0.50 3.36 -9.56
C LEU A 21 -0.80 3.24 -10.37
N GLY A 22 -1.83 2.69 -9.74
CA GLY A 22 -3.14 2.43 -10.32
C GLY A 22 -3.91 1.41 -9.47
N PRO A 23 -5.26 1.41 -9.53
CA PRO A 23 -6.12 2.10 -10.49
C PRO A 23 -6.63 3.47 -10.04
N GLY A 24 -6.37 3.90 -8.79
CA GLY A 24 -6.93 5.11 -8.19
C GLY A 24 -6.91 6.32 -9.13
N PRO A 25 -8.02 7.09 -9.19
CA PRO A 25 -8.33 7.96 -10.34
C PRO A 25 -7.29 9.05 -10.58
N GLY A 26 -6.47 9.33 -9.57
CA GLY A 26 -5.64 10.52 -9.51
C GLY A 26 -6.49 11.77 -9.33
N SER A 27 -5.83 12.91 -9.24
CA SER A 27 -6.53 14.19 -9.21
C SER A 27 -7.26 14.45 -10.53
N LEU A 28 -8.54 14.80 -10.43
CA LEU A 28 -9.37 15.13 -11.61
C LEU A 28 -9.00 16.47 -12.27
N ASN A 29 -8.24 17.32 -11.58
CA ASN A 29 -7.95 18.68 -12.04
C ASN A 29 -6.50 19.14 -11.84
N VAL A 30 -5.69 18.44 -11.06
CA VAL A 30 -4.25 18.70 -10.96
C VAL A 30 -3.49 17.69 -11.81
N ILE A 31 -3.05 18.15 -12.97
CA ILE A 31 -2.32 17.36 -13.95
C ILE A 31 -0.84 17.74 -13.88
N ILE A 32 0.02 16.74 -13.66
CA ILE A 32 1.48 16.91 -13.58
C ILE A 32 2.09 16.17 -14.75
N GLY A 33 2.78 16.87 -15.65
CA GLY A 33 3.37 16.24 -16.84
C GLY A 33 2.39 15.36 -17.61
N PHE A 34 1.21 15.90 -17.91
CA PHE A 34 0.11 15.25 -18.64
C PHE A 34 -0.57 14.05 -17.96
N MET A 35 -0.26 13.76 -16.69
CA MET A 35 -0.93 12.69 -15.94
C MET A 35 -1.54 13.21 -14.62
N PRO A 36 -2.67 12.66 -14.16
CA PRO A 36 -3.26 13.01 -12.88
C PRO A 36 -2.27 12.85 -11.71
N ALA A 37 -2.18 13.87 -10.85
CA ALA A 37 -1.36 13.79 -9.64
C ALA A 37 -1.91 12.73 -8.66
N TRP A 38 -1.02 11.97 -8.03
CA TRP A 38 -1.38 10.96 -7.04
C TRP A 38 -1.48 11.56 -5.64
N ARG A 39 -2.49 11.16 -4.87
CA ARG A 39 -2.84 11.72 -3.56
C ARG A 39 -2.86 10.64 -2.49
N GLY A 40 -2.24 10.95 -1.35
CA GLY A 40 -2.17 10.07 -0.18
C GLY A 40 -3.30 10.31 0.79
N VAL A 41 -3.40 9.46 1.79
CA VAL A 41 -4.37 9.63 2.88
C VAL A 41 -3.93 10.74 3.83
N ASN A 42 -4.89 11.31 4.57
CA ASN A 42 -4.57 12.27 5.62
C ASN A 42 -3.76 11.61 6.77
N PRO A 43 -3.01 12.38 7.58
CA PRO A 43 -2.14 11.84 8.62
C PRO A 43 -2.87 10.99 9.69
N ALA A 44 -4.11 11.33 10.03
CA ALA A 44 -4.88 10.55 11.01
C ALA A 44 -5.23 9.16 10.46
N ALA A 45 -5.63 9.09 9.18
CA ALA A 45 -5.87 7.84 8.51
C ALA A 45 -4.59 7.00 8.36
N ALA A 46 -3.47 7.65 8.01
CA ALA A 46 -2.16 7.00 7.94
C ALA A 46 -1.77 6.33 9.27
N ALA A 47 -1.92 7.03 10.40
CA ALA A 47 -1.57 6.49 11.72
C ALA A 47 -2.43 5.28 12.13
N ALA A 48 -3.74 5.35 11.86
CA ALA A 48 -4.66 4.26 12.15
C ALA A 48 -4.35 3.01 11.28
N LEU A 49 -4.10 3.20 9.98
CA LEU A 49 -3.74 2.12 9.06
C LEU A 49 -2.41 1.47 9.43
N GLN A 50 -1.40 2.25 9.80
CA GLN A 50 -0.11 1.72 10.27
C GLN A 50 -0.27 0.88 11.54
N THR A 51 -1.10 1.32 12.49
CA THR A 51 -1.37 0.58 13.72
C THR A 51 -2.07 -0.75 13.43
N ALA A 52 -3.10 -0.74 12.59
CA ALA A 52 -3.81 -1.95 12.20
C ALA A 52 -2.91 -2.92 11.43
N LYS A 53 -2.09 -2.41 10.50
CA LYS A 53 -1.14 -3.19 9.72
C LYS A 53 -0.09 -3.86 10.60
N ALA A 54 0.46 -3.15 11.58
CA ALA A 54 1.43 -3.73 12.51
C ALA A 54 0.82 -4.92 13.30
N ALA A 55 -0.43 -4.80 13.75
CA ALA A 55 -1.13 -5.88 14.42
C ALA A 55 -1.40 -7.08 13.49
N SER A 56 -1.80 -6.80 12.25
CA SER A 56 -2.00 -7.81 11.20
C SER A 56 -0.70 -8.58 10.90
N ASP A 57 0.41 -7.87 10.73
CA ASP A 57 1.72 -8.45 10.43
C ASP A 57 2.24 -9.36 11.55
N VAL A 58 1.97 -9.01 12.81
CA VAL A 58 2.32 -9.89 13.95
C VAL A 58 1.56 -11.22 13.87
N ARG A 59 0.25 -11.18 13.57
CA ARG A 59 -0.57 -12.40 13.46
C ARG A 59 -0.17 -13.25 12.25
N ILE A 60 0.10 -12.63 11.10
CA ILE A 60 0.56 -13.33 9.90
C ILE A 60 1.91 -14.02 10.16
N LYS A 61 2.88 -13.31 10.74
CA LYS A 61 4.20 -13.89 11.06
C LYS A 61 4.12 -15.03 12.05
N ALA A 62 3.20 -14.96 13.03
CA ALA A 62 2.98 -16.04 13.97
C ALA A 62 2.46 -17.31 13.27
N ALA A 63 1.54 -17.17 12.31
CA ALA A 63 1.04 -18.30 11.53
C ALA A 63 2.10 -18.87 10.58
N GLU A 64 2.90 -18.03 9.93
CA GLU A 64 4.03 -18.47 9.10
C GLU A 64 5.06 -19.25 9.94
N ALA A 65 5.35 -18.79 11.16
CA ALA A 65 6.23 -19.50 12.09
C ALA A 65 5.65 -20.85 12.51
N ALA A 66 4.33 -20.95 12.72
CA ALA A 66 3.67 -22.21 13.05
C ALA A 66 3.74 -23.21 11.89
N THR A 67 3.52 -22.76 10.64
CA THR A 67 3.71 -23.59 9.44
C THR A 67 5.15 -24.07 9.33
N LEU A 68 6.12 -23.19 9.55
CA LEU A 68 7.54 -23.55 9.51
C LEU A 68 7.88 -24.59 10.59
N ALA A 69 7.36 -24.44 11.80
CA ALA A 69 7.56 -25.39 12.89
C ALA A 69 6.93 -26.77 12.61
N ALA A 70 5.83 -26.81 11.87
CA ALA A 70 5.16 -28.05 11.48
C ALA A 70 5.80 -28.74 10.27
N ALA A 71 6.76 -28.10 9.59
CA ALA A 71 7.37 -28.62 8.37
C ALA A 71 7.97 -30.03 8.57
N GLY A 72 7.69 -30.95 7.65
CA GLY A 72 8.14 -32.34 7.73
C GLY A 72 7.34 -33.24 8.68
N THR A 73 6.36 -32.70 9.40
CA THR A 73 5.44 -33.48 10.25
C THR A 73 4.13 -33.80 9.51
N PRO A 74 3.35 -34.81 9.94
CA PRO A 74 1.99 -35.03 9.43
C PRO A 74 1.04 -33.84 9.62
N GLY A 75 1.36 -32.91 10.54
CA GLY A 75 0.57 -31.70 10.80
C GLY A 75 0.82 -30.54 9.83
N ALA A 76 1.84 -30.62 8.97
CA ALA A 76 2.21 -29.54 8.05
C ALA A 76 1.05 -29.05 7.16
N PRO A 77 0.22 -29.93 6.55
CA PRO A 77 -0.90 -29.48 5.73
C PRO A 77 -1.93 -28.67 6.51
N ALA A 78 -2.25 -29.09 7.75
CA ALA A 78 -3.22 -28.39 8.59
C ALA A 78 -2.71 -27.00 9.03
N ALA A 79 -1.43 -26.90 9.39
CA ALA A 79 -0.80 -25.61 9.72
C ALA A 79 -0.82 -24.65 8.51
N LYS A 80 -0.55 -25.16 7.30
CA LYS A 80 -0.57 -24.35 6.09
C LYS A 80 -1.96 -23.81 5.75
N VAL A 81 -3.00 -24.65 5.87
CA VAL A 81 -4.40 -24.22 5.69
C VAL A 81 -4.79 -23.14 6.69
N ALA A 82 -4.36 -23.27 7.95
CA ALA A 82 -4.62 -22.26 8.98
C ALA A 82 -3.90 -20.93 8.67
N GLU A 83 -2.64 -20.98 8.22
CA GLU A 83 -1.89 -19.79 7.78
C GLU A 83 -2.57 -19.08 6.61
N GLU A 84 -2.95 -19.80 5.56
CA GLU A 84 -3.59 -19.21 4.37
C GLU A 84 -4.98 -18.64 4.69
N THR A 85 -5.74 -19.32 5.56
CA THR A 85 -7.04 -18.82 6.04
C THR A 85 -6.87 -17.52 6.80
N LEU A 86 -5.88 -17.44 7.70
CA LEU A 86 -5.59 -16.21 8.44
C LEU A 86 -5.15 -15.09 7.50
N LYS A 87 -4.23 -15.36 6.57
CA LYS A 87 -3.78 -14.36 5.58
C LYS A 87 -4.95 -13.82 4.74
N GLY A 88 -5.88 -14.70 4.35
CA GLY A 88 -7.12 -14.32 3.68
C GLY A 88 -7.99 -13.37 4.50
N ALA A 89 -8.21 -13.70 5.78
CA ALA A 89 -8.99 -12.88 6.70
C ALA A 89 -8.34 -11.50 6.95
N GLU A 90 -7.01 -11.47 7.14
CA GLU A 90 -6.24 -10.25 7.34
C GLU A 90 -6.26 -9.35 6.09
N ALA A 91 -6.07 -9.93 4.90
CA ALA A 91 -6.15 -9.19 3.64
C ALA A 91 -7.53 -8.57 3.42
N ALA A 92 -8.61 -9.31 3.74
CA ALA A 92 -9.98 -8.80 3.63
C ALA A 92 -10.23 -7.66 4.64
N ALA A 93 -9.83 -7.83 5.90
CA ALA A 93 -10.03 -6.84 6.95
C ALA A 93 -9.25 -5.55 6.67
N MET A 94 -7.95 -5.67 6.38
CA MET A 94 -7.11 -4.53 6.05
C MET A 94 -7.54 -3.89 4.73
N GLY A 95 -7.93 -4.67 3.73
CA GLY A 95 -8.40 -4.14 2.45
C GLY A 95 -9.69 -3.31 2.57
N GLY A 96 -10.63 -3.78 3.41
CA GLY A 96 -11.84 -3.02 3.73
C GLY A 96 -11.53 -1.73 4.49
N MET A 97 -10.60 -1.77 5.45
CA MET A 97 -10.15 -0.60 6.19
C MET A 97 -9.45 0.43 5.29
N ILE A 98 -8.55 -0.02 4.41
CA ILE A 98 -7.88 0.87 3.44
C ILE A 98 -8.90 1.55 2.52
N THR A 99 -9.85 0.78 1.99
CA THR A 99 -10.87 1.31 1.09
C THR A 99 -11.75 2.36 1.78
N SER A 100 -12.17 2.11 3.04
CA SER A 100 -13.01 3.05 3.78
C SER A 100 -12.23 4.30 4.22
N MET A 101 -10.96 4.14 4.61
CA MET A 101 -10.13 5.23 5.12
C MET A 101 -9.42 6.03 4.04
N ALA A 102 -9.42 5.56 2.78
CA ALA A 102 -8.91 6.32 1.65
C ALA A 102 -9.59 7.69 1.57
N ALA A 103 -10.91 7.75 1.82
CA ALA A 103 -11.68 9.01 1.90
C ALA A 103 -11.42 9.97 0.72
N GLY A 104 -11.28 9.42 -0.50
CA GLY A 104 -10.98 10.15 -1.73
C GLY A 104 -9.51 10.14 -2.17
N ALA A 105 -8.60 9.61 -1.34
CA ALA A 105 -7.22 9.34 -1.72
C ALA A 105 -7.10 8.22 -2.74
N ASP A 106 -5.99 8.20 -3.45
CA ASP A 106 -5.77 7.28 -4.54
C ASP A 106 -5.30 5.91 -4.00
N ILE A 107 -6.00 4.86 -4.44
CA ILE A 107 -5.72 3.48 -4.05
C ILE A 107 -4.91 2.80 -5.15
N HIS A 108 -3.76 2.23 -4.78
CA HIS A 108 -3.00 1.29 -5.59
C HIS A 108 -3.51 -0.13 -5.34
N ILE A 109 -3.74 -0.93 -6.37
CA ILE A 109 -3.98 -2.37 -6.21
C ILE A 109 -2.68 -3.11 -6.50
N CYS A 110 -2.18 -3.84 -5.51
CA CYS A 110 -1.03 -4.72 -5.65
C CYS A 110 -1.48 -6.18 -5.72
N ALA A 111 -1.21 -6.80 -6.86
CA ALA A 111 -1.47 -8.20 -7.15
C ALA A 111 -0.28 -9.12 -6.78
N THR A 112 0.78 -8.59 -6.16
CA THR A 112 1.94 -9.38 -5.70
C THR A 112 1.49 -10.38 -4.62
N PRO A 113 1.74 -11.70 -4.76
CA PRO A 113 1.28 -12.70 -3.78
C PRO A 113 2.16 -12.79 -2.52
N LEU A 114 1.58 -13.21 -1.38
CA LEU A 114 2.31 -13.55 -0.15
C LEU A 114 2.05 -15.02 0.31
N PRO A 115 2.81 -15.96 -0.27
CA PRO A 115 2.30 -17.00 -1.18
C PRO A 115 0.91 -16.77 -1.83
N ILE A 116 -0.18 -16.73 -1.05
CA ILE A 116 -1.56 -16.33 -1.42
C ILE A 116 -2.19 -15.84 -0.10
N PRO A 117 -3.01 -14.77 -0.06
CA PRO A 117 -3.55 -13.96 -1.17
C PRO A 117 -2.59 -12.85 -1.66
N PRO A 118 -2.96 -12.11 -2.72
CA PRO A 118 -2.28 -10.89 -3.10
C PRO A 118 -2.24 -9.82 -2.00
N HIS A 119 -1.26 -8.91 -2.07
CA HIS A 119 -1.10 -7.79 -1.14
C HIS A 119 -2.34 -6.90 -1.04
N GLY A 120 -3.11 -6.77 -2.13
CA GLY A 120 -4.41 -6.12 -2.13
C GLY A 120 -4.32 -4.60 -2.30
N PRO A 121 -5.36 -3.85 -1.88
CA PRO A 121 -5.36 -2.40 -1.99
C PRO A 121 -4.32 -1.78 -1.06
N GLY A 122 -3.78 -0.63 -1.47
CA GLY A 122 -2.85 0.15 -0.70
C GLY A 122 -3.00 1.65 -0.95
N VAL A 123 -2.60 2.44 0.05
CA VAL A 123 -2.65 3.90 0.03
C VAL A 123 -1.31 4.48 0.45
N VAL A 124 -1.00 5.67 -0.04
CA VAL A 124 0.21 6.39 0.37
C VAL A 124 -0.02 7.03 1.74
N ILE A 125 0.86 6.73 2.70
CA ILE A 125 0.69 7.08 4.12
C ILE A 125 1.61 8.21 4.60
N ASP A 126 2.56 8.66 3.78
CA ASP A 126 3.61 9.62 4.11
C ASP A 126 3.80 10.68 3.01
N GLY A 127 2.70 11.07 2.37
CA GLY A 127 2.65 12.17 1.38
C GLY A 127 3.08 13.54 1.93
N SER A 128 3.03 14.58 1.09
CA SER A 128 3.41 15.94 1.49
C SER A 128 2.55 16.49 2.63
N MET A 129 3.19 17.12 3.62
CA MET A 129 2.51 17.80 4.72
C MET A 129 2.12 19.25 4.39
N THR A 130 2.66 19.81 3.31
CA THR A 130 2.51 21.24 2.97
C THR A 130 1.89 21.45 1.59
N VAL A 131 1.96 20.46 0.70
CA VAL A 131 1.34 20.51 -0.63
C VAL A 131 0.13 19.59 -0.66
N ILE A 132 -1.03 20.21 -0.78
CA ILE A 132 -2.33 19.54 -0.70
C ILE A 132 -3.03 19.64 -2.05
N ILE A 133 -3.46 18.51 -2.59
CA ILE A 133 -4.19 18.38 -3.87
C ILE A 133 -5.57 17.78 -3.57
N ASN A 134 -6.64 18.49 -3.91
CA ASN A 134 -8.02 18.09 -3.59
C ASN A 134 -8.21 17.76 -2.10
N ASN A 135 -7.64 18.58 -1.22
CA ASN A 135 -7.70 18.40 0.23
C ASN A 135 -6.98 17.14 0.78
N LEU A 136 -6.09 16.55 -0.02
CA LEU A 136 -5.30 15.37 0.33
C LEU A 136 -3.80 15.60 0.08
N PRO A 137 -2.89 14.99 0.88
CA PRO A 137 -1.45 15.07 0.67
C PRO A 137 -1.02 14.72 -0.77
N ALA A 138 -0.25 15.57 -1.41
CA ALA A 138 0.36 15.24 -2.70
C ALA A 138 1.48 14.20 -2.53
N CYS A 139 1.48 13.15 -3.34
CA CYS A 139 2.48 12.10 -3.28
C CYS A 139 3.73 12.41 -4.10
N ARG A 140 4.83 11.76 -3.73
CA ARG A 140 6.17 11.99 -4.26
C ARG A 140 6.92 10.67 -4.44
N MET A 141 7.96 10.69 -5.25
CA MET A 141 8.95 9.63 -5.31
C MET A 141 9.50 9.34 -3.90
N GLY A 142 9.55 8.05 -3.53
CA GLY A 142 10.03 7.56 -2.25
C GLY A 142 8.97 7.47 -1.15
N ASP A 143 7.79 8.05 -1.35
CA ASP A 143 6.66 7.88 -0.44
C ASP A 143 6.23 6.38 -0.41
N THR A 144 5.75 5.95 0.75
CA THR A 144 5.41 4.58 1.12
C THR A 144 3.94 4.30 0.84
N ILE A 145 3.69 3.21 0.13
CA ILE A 145 2.36 2.65 -0.08
C ILE A 145 2.17 1.53 0.95
N LEU A 146 1.25 1.75 1.89
CA LEU A 146 0.82 0.72 2.82
C LEU A 146 -0.25 -0.13 2.13
N GLU A 147 0.08 -1.38 1.87
CA GLU A 147 -0.81 -2.38 1.26
C GLU A 147 -1.48 -3.23 2.35
N ALA A 148 -2.60 -3.88 2.02
CA ALA A 148 -3.42 -4.60 2.99
C ALA A 148 -2.61 -5.69 3.74
N ILE A 149 -1.81 -6.45 3.00
CA ILE A 149 -0.80 -7.36 3.54
C ILE A 149 0.50 -7.24 2.75
N GLY A 150 1.55 -7.93 3.20
CA GLY A 150 2.86 -7.91 2.54
C GLY A 150 3.79 -6.81 3.06
N PRO A 151 5.05 -6.78 2.57
CA PRO A 151 6.01 -5.74 2.93
C PRO A 151 5.58 -4.35 2.42
N PRO A 152 6.15 -3.26 2.95
CA PRO A 152 5.87 -1.91 2.44
C PRO A 152 6.34 -1.73 0.99
N ASN A 153 5.47 -1.17 0.15
CA ASN A 153 5.81 -0.75 -1.22
C ASN A 153 6.23 0.73 -1.23
N LYS A 154 6.93 1.16 -2.28
CA LYS A 154 7.37 2.55 -2.46
C LYS A 154 7.14 3.03 -3.88
N ILE A 155 6.86 4.32 -4.00
CA ILE A 155 6.84 5.02 -5.28
C ILE A 155 8.28 5.14 -5.77
N ALA A 156 8.63 4.44 -6.84
CA ALA A 156 9.99 4.36 -7.37
C ALA A 156 10.32 5.50 -8.34
N LYS A 157 9.31 6.14 -8.94
CA LYS A 157 9.47 7.20 -9.92
C LYS A 157 8.46 8.32 -9.70
N GLY A 158 8.81 9.53 -10.10
CA GLY A 158 7.90 10.66 -10.19
C GLY A 158 8.25 11.56 -11.37
N GLN A 159 7.55 12.68 -11.51
CA GLN A 159 7.87 13.70 -12.50
C GLN A 159 9.07 14.54 -12.05
N MET A 160 10.22 14.37 -12.72
CA MET A 160 11.49 14.96 -12.31
C MET A 160 11.55 16.49 -12.40
N ASN A 161 10.69 17.12 -13.22
CA ASN A 161 10.62 18.57 -13.36
C ASN A 161 9.57 19.25 -12.46
N VAL A 162 8.84 18.49 -11.63
CA VAL A 162 7.90 19.03 -10.64
C VAL A 162 8.28 18.49 -9.27
N LEU A 163 8.81 19.36 -8.42
CA LEU A 163 9.31 19.00 -7.10
C LEU A 163 8.33 19.46 -6.01
N ILE A 164 7.86 18.52 -5.21
CA ILE A 164 6.92 18.74 -4.09
C ILE A 164 7.65 18.58 -2.76
N GLY A 165 7.43 19.54 -1.86
CA GLY A 165 8.00 19.59 -0.50
C GLY A 165 7.48 18.52 0.43
#